data_AF-A0A643CXV9-F1
#
_entry.id   AF-A0A643CXV9-F1
#
_cell.length_a   1.000
_cell.length_b   1.000
_cell.length_c   1.000
_cell.angle_alpha   90.00
_cell.angle_beta   90.00
_cell.angle_gamma   90.00
#
_symmetry.space_group_name_H-M   'P 1'
#
loop_
_entity.id
_entity.type
_entity.pdbx_description
1 polymer ?
#
loop_
_entity_poly.entity_id
_entity_poly.type
_entity_poly.pdbx_seq_one_letter_code
_entity_poly.pdbx_strand_id
1 'polypeptide(L)'
;ILLSAIESENEISLAGIYRAYCSKFDLKNEILEWGLKIFKNNNALKDLVEKEDIYNPIVVSSLVSKLENLENLELLYTLTWLKAKALNYNAFYFRVLDKLLENAKQGFEDENLLEESARRVKKELTLKRSKIFLEQDEILQDKII
;
A
#
# COMPACT_ATOMS: atom_id res chain seq x y z
N ILE A 1 22.12 -13.53 5.18
CA ILE A 1 21.78 -13.07 3.81
C ILE A 1 20.31 -12.66 3.72
N LEU A 2 19.34 -13.57 3.93
CA LEU A 2 17.92 -13.19 3.82
C LEU A 2 17.48 -12.21 4.93
N LEU A 3 17.74 -12.54 6.19
CA LEU A 3 17.46 -11.66 7.35
C LEU A 3 18.16 -10.31 7.24
N SER A 4 19.43 -10.28 6.85
CA SER A 4 20.18 -9.04 6.63
C SER A 4 19.64 -8.19 5.46
N ALA A 5 19.11 -8.82 4.41
CA ALA A 5 18.46 -8.12 3.29
C ALA A 5 17.09 -7.57 3.71
N ILE A 6 16.39 -8.28 4.58
CA ILE A 6 15.11 -7.86 5.16
C ILE A 6 15.30 -6.66 6.11
N GLU A 7 16.30 -6.72 7.00
CA GLU A 7 16.64 -5.65 7.94
C GLU A 7 17.12 -4.38 7.24
N SER A 8 17.90 -4.52 6.16
CA SER A 8 18.38 -3.39 5.36
C SER A 8 17.35 -2.83 4.38
N GLU A 9 16.15 -3.44 4.31
CA GLU A 9 15.06 -3.09 3.37
C GLU A 9 15.51 -2.96 1.91
N ASN A 10 16.59 -3.65 1.53
CA ASN A 10 17.25 -3.45 0.25
C ASN A 10 16.56 -4.25 -0.87
N GLU A 11 15.63 -3.60 -1.56
CA GLU A 11 14.86 -4.15 -2.69
C GLU A 11 15.74 -4.74 -3.79
N ILE A 12 16.86 -4.08 -4.10
CA ILE A 12 17.82 -4.54 -5.13
C ILE A 12 18.42 -5.89 -4.73
N SER A 13 18.77 -6.04 -3.45
CA SER A 13 19.34 -7.29 -2.93
C SER A 13 18.32 -8.42 -2.93
N LEU A 14 17.07 -8.17 -2.54
CA LEU A 14 15.99 -9.16 -2.56
C LEU A 14 15.66 -9.62 -4.00
N ALA A 15 15.55 -8.67 -4.94
CA ALA A 15 15.34 -8.98 -6.36
C ALA A 15 16.53 -9.75 -6.96
N GLY A 16 17.75 -9.45 -6.53
CA GLY A 16 18.96 -10.19 -6.92
C GLY A 16 18.93 -11.64 -6.47
N ILE A 17 18.58 -11.89 -5.20
CA ILE A 17 18.42 -13.25 -4.65
C ILE A 17 17.34 -14.01 -5.42
N TYR A 18 16.19 -13.39 -5.65
CA TYR A 18 15.09 -14.01 -6.40
C TYR A 18 15.49 -14.40 -7.83
N ARG A 19 16.14 -13.49 -8.56
CA ARG A 19 16.63 -13.75 -9.91
C ARG A 19 17.61 -14.93 -9.96
N ALA A 20 18.52 -15.02 -8.99
CA ALA A 20 19.46 -16.13 -8.88
C ALA A 20 18.74 -17.47 -8.68
N TYR A 21 17.68 -17.51 -7.86
CA TYR A 21 16.87 -18.73 -7.67
C TYR A 21 16.06 -19.10 -8.90
N CYS A 22 15.44 -18.13 -9.58
CA CYS A 22 14.72 -18.39 -10.83
C CYS A 22 15.63 -19.03 -11.87
N SER A 23 16.85 -18.50 -12.03
CA SER A 23 17.85 -19.07 -12.93
C SER A 23 18.31 -20.46 -12.48
N LYS A 24 18.52 -20.68 -11.18
CA LYS A 24 18.96 -21.97 -10.64
C LYS A 24 17.94 -23.09 -10.85
N PHE A 25 16.65 -22.77 -10.79
CA PHE A 25 15.56 -23.74 -10.93
C PHE A 25 14.92 -23.75 -12.32
N ASP A 26 15.50 -23.05 -13.29
CA ASP A 26 14.98 -22.93 -14.66
C ASP A 26 13.50 -22.53 -14.71
N LEU A 27 13.13 -21.54 -13.88
CA LEU A 27 11.75 -21.06 -13.81
C LEU A 27 11.40 -20.26 -15.07
N LYS A 28 10.14 -20.38 -15.51
CA LYS A 28 9.62 -19.62 -16.65
C LYS A 28 9.81 -18.12 -16.44
N ASN A 29 10.09 -17.41 -17.54
CA ASN A 29 10.32 -15.96 -17.51
C ASN A 29 9.12 -15.17 -16.94
N GLU A 30 7.90 -15.66 -17.17
CA GLU A 30 6.68 -15.08 -16.58
C GLU A 30 6.74 -15.03 -15.04
N ILE A 31 7.24 -16.09 -14.40
CA ILE A 31 7.40 -16.16 -12.95
C ILE A 31 8.44 -15.13 -12.51
N LEU A 32 9.59 -15.08 -13.21
CA LEU A 32 10.66 -14.11 -12.94
C LEU A 32 10.15 -12.67 -12.98
N GLU A 33 9.48 -12.28 -14.06
CA GLU A 33 8.97 -10.91 -14.22
C GLU A 33 7.91 -10.57 -13.17
N TRP A 34 7.00 -11.51 -12.89
CA TRP A 34 6.00 -11.34 -11.84
C TRP A 34 6.63 -11.12 -10.47
N GLY A 35 7.58 -11.96 -10.06
CA GLY A 35 8.25 -11.81 -8.78
C GLY A 35 9.08 -10.52 -8.68
N LEU A 36 9.78 -10.12 -9.75
CA LEU A 36 10.52 -8.85 -9.80
C LEU A 36 9.60 -7.64 -9.57
N LYS A 37 8.39 -7.67 -10.13
CA LYS A 37 7.37 -6.64 -9.88
C LYS A 37 6.90 -6.61 -8.43
N ILE A 38 6.75 -7.77 -7.78
CA ILE A 38 6.45 -7.85 -6.34
C ILE A 38 7.58 -7.25 -5.51
N PHE A 39 8.84 -7.59 -5.79
CA PHE A 39 9.99 -7.07 -5.03
C PHE A 39 10.20 -5.57 -5.19
N LYS A 40 9.90 -4.99 -6.36
CA LYS A 40 9.89 -3.53 -6.58
C LYS A 40 8.89 -2.80 -5.68
N ASN A 41 7.89 -3.52 -5.17
CA ASN A 41 6.84 -2.96 -4.33
C ASN A 41 6.90 -3.47 -2.88
N ASN A 42 7.98 -4.16 -2.46
CA ASN A 42 8.00 -4.90 -1.19
C ASN A 42 7.72 -4.02 0.04
N ASN A 43 8.14 -2.76 0.01
CA ASN A 43 7.93 -1.83 1.12
C ASN A 43 6.62 -1.04 1.04
N ALA A 44 5.83 -1.18 -0.04
CA ALA A 44 4.67 -0.32 -0.28
C ALA A 44 3.63 -0.38 0.86
N LEU A 45 3.26 -1.58 1.33
CA LEU A 45 2.29 -1.69 2.42
C LEU A 45 2.84 -1.19 3.76
N LYS A 46 4.14 -1.43 4.04
CA LYS A 46 4.81 -0.91 5.23
C LYS A 46 4.79 0.62 5.24
N ASP A 47 5.20 1.23 4.13
CA ASP A 47 5.23 2.69 3.98
C ASP A 47 3.84 3.29 4.19
N LEU A 48 2.80 2.66 3.64
CA LEU A 48 1.41 3.12 3.84
C LEU A 48 0.98 3.02 5.30
N VAL A 49 1.28 1.92 5.98
CA VAL A 49 0.94 1.73 7.40
C VAL A 49 1.68 2.72 8.31
N GLU A 50 2.93 3.06 7.98
CA GLU A 50 3.78 3.92 8.83
C GLU A 50 3.60 5.42 8.56
N LYS A 51 3.29 5.81 7.33
CA LYS A 51 3.43 7.21 6.87
C LYS A 51 2.12 7.84 6.37
N GLU A 52 1.13 7.03 6.00
CA GLU A 52 -0.06 7.50 5.30
C GLU A 52 -1.34 7.28 6.12
N ASP A 53 -2.38 8.06 5.80
CA ASP A 53 -3.72 7.80 6.29
C ASP A 53 -4.36 6.67 5.46
N ILE A 54 -4.36 5.46 6.01
CA ILE A 54 -4.91 4.25 5.35
C ILE A 54 -6.44 4.29 5.14
N TYR A 55 -7.12 5.29 5.73
CA TYR A 55 -8.55 5.52 5.50
C TYR A 55 -8.78 6.51 4.36
N ASN A 56 -7.72 7.15 3.84
CA ASN A 56 -7.83 8.03 2.70
C ASN A 56 -8.05 7.22 1.41
N PRO A 57 -9.20 7.37 0.74
CA PRO A 57 -9.51 6.65 -0.50
C PRO A 57 -8.51 6.91 -1.64
N ILE A 58 -7.83 8.07 -1.64
CA ILE A 58 -6.79 8.38 -2.63
C ILE A 58 -5.57 7.47 -2.45
N VAL A 59 -5.19 7.22 -1.20
CA VAL A 59 -4.06 6.34 -0.86
C VAL A 59 -4.39 4.91 -1.26
N VAL A 60 -5.58 4.43 -0.89
CA VAL A 60 -6.07 3.09 -1.23
C VAL A 60 -6.20 2.91 -2.75
N SER A 61 -6.78 3.89 -3.45
CA SER A 61 -6.90 3.85 -4.92
C SER A 61 -5.53 3.81 -5.60
N SER A 62 -4.56 4.61 -5.13
CA SER A 62 -3.20 4.56 -5.67
C SER A 62 -2.53 3.20 -5.46
N LEU A 63 -2.78 2.53 -4.34
CA LEU A 63 -2.29 1.19 -4.06
C LEU A 63 -2.91 0.16 -5.02
N VAL A 64 -4.24 0.18 -5.19
CA VAL A 64 -4.98 -0.73 -6.08
C VAL A 64 -4.47 -0.60 -7.51
N SER A 65 -4.35 0.63 -8.04
CA SER A 65 -3.79 0.86 -9.38
C SER A 65 -2.35 0.38 -9.53
N LYS A 66 -1.54 0.47 -8.46
CA LYS A 66 -0.13 0.02 -8.47
C LYS A 66 0.01 -1.50 -8.53
N LEU A 67 -0.90 -2.22 -7.89
CA LEU A 67 -0.84 -3.68 -7.76
C LEU A 67 -1.58 -4.43 -8.85
N GLU A 68 -2.49 -3.76 -9.57
CA GLU A 68 -3.22 -4.23 -10.75
C GLU A 68 -4.20 -5.38 -10.53
N ASN A 69 -3.94 -6.30 -9.60
CA ASN A 69 -4.85 -7.39 -9.27
C ASN A 69 -4.78 -7.81 -7.79
N LEU A 70 -5.80 -8.56 -7.36
CA LEU A 70 -5.95 -9.05 -5.99
C LEU A 70 -4.83 -10.01 -5.58
N GLU A 71 -4.37 -10.89 -6.47
CA GLU A 71 -3.31 -11.87 -6.17
C GLU A 71 -2.01 -11.17 -5.76
N ASN A 72 -1.65 -10.08 -6.44
CA ASN A 72 -0.47 -9.27 -6.11
C ASN A 72 -0.62 -8.60 -4.74
N LEU A 73 -1.82 -8.11 -4.41
CA LEU A 73 -2.11 -7.53 -3.10
C LEU A 73 -1.98 -8.55 -1.98
N GLU A 74 -2.57 -9.74 -2.14
CA GLU A 74 -2.54 -10.79 -1.11
C GLU A 74 -1.13 -11.33 -0.88
N LEU A 75 -0.36 -11.51 -1.96
CA LEU A 75 1.04 -11.91 -1.85
C LEU A 75 1.87 -10.83 -1.15
N LEU A 76 1.73 -9.58 -1.57
CA LEU A 76 2.48 -8.48 -0.97
C LEU A 76 2.14 -8.31 0.52
N TYR A 77 0.86 -8.39 0.87
CA TYR A 77 0.38 -8.40 2.26
C TYR A 77 1.04 -9.53 3.06
N THR A 78 1.05 -10.76 2.53
CA THR A 78 1.65 -11.91 3.20
C THR A 78 3.14 -11.68 3.47
N LEU A 79 3.88 -11.17 2.49
CA LEU A 79 5.30 -10.86 2.62
C LEU A 79 5.55 -9.74 3.65
N THR A 80 4.77 -8.66 3.61
CA THR A 80 4.86 -7.56 4.57
C THR A 80 4.55 -8.04 5.99
N TRP A 81 3.51 -8.86 6.16
CA TRP A 81 3.12 -9.41 7.47
C TRP A 81 4.21 -10.31 8.04
N LEU A 82 4.76 -11.23 7.23
CA LEU A 82 5.84 -12.12 7.65
C LEU A 82 7.11 -11.34 8.02
N LYS A 83 7.46 -10.31 7.24
CA LYS A 83 8.57 -9.40 7.53
C LYS A 83 8.35 -8.68 8.86
N ALA A 84 7.19 -8.07 9.07
CA ALA A 84 6.84 -7.37 10.30
C ALA A 84 6.89 -8.30 11.51
N LYS A 85 6.42 -9.54 11.35
CA LYS A 85 6.48 -10.55 12.41
C LYS A 85 7.90 -10.99 12.74
N ALA A 86 8.74 -11.23 11.73
CA ALA A 86 10.15 -11.54 11.92
C ALA A 86 10.91 -10.41 12.63
N LEU A 87 10.54 -9.16 12.38
CA LEU A 87 11.12 -7.97 12.99
C LEU A 87 10.43 -7.53 14.30
N ASN A 88 9.52 -8.35 14.85
CA ASN A 88 8.82 -8.10 16.13
C ASN A 88 8.04 -6.77 16.18
N TYR A 89 7.36 -6.41 15.09
CA TYR A 89 6.47 -5.25 15.08
C TYR A 89 5.32 -5.44 16.08
N ASN A 90 4.75 -4.33 16.56
CA ASN A 90 3.72 -4.37 17.60
C ASN A 90 2.33 -4.75 17.04
N ALA A 91 1.39 -5.07 17.93
CA ALA A 91 0.02 -5.45 17.58
C ALA A 91 -0.80 -4.32 16.92
N PHE A 92 -0.39 -3.06 17.05
CA PHE A 92 -1.04 -1.95 16.37
C PHE A 92 -0.73 -1.98 14.87
N TYR A 93 0.53 -2.20 14.49
CA TYR A 93 0.93 -2.32 13.09
C TYR A 93 0.12 -3.37 12.33
N PHE A 94 -0.04 -4.57 12.90
CA PHE A 94 -0.82 -5.64 12.27
C PHE A 94 -2.29 -5.26 12.07
N ARG A 95 -2.92 -4.61 13.05
CA ARG A 95 -4.31 -4.15 12.92
C ARG A 95 -4.49 -3.12 11.79
N VAL A 96 -3.54 -2.22 11.64
CA VAL A 96 -3.56 -1.21 10.56
C VAL A 96 -3.32 -1.89 9.20
N LEU A 97 -2.37 -2.83 9.14
CA LEU A 97 -2.10 -3.61 7.92
C LEU A 97 -3.31 -4.44 7.48
N ASP A 98 -3.99 -5.11 8.41
CA ASP A 98 -5.21 -5.88 8.14
C ASP A 98 -6.31 -4.97 7.59
N LYS A 99 -6.46 -3.77 8.16
CA LYS A 99 -7.46 -2.79 7.70
C LYS A 99 -7.14 -2.24 6.32
N LEU A 100 -5.86 -1.97 6.03
CA LEU A 100 -5.41 -1.56 4.71
C LEU A 100 -5.72 -2.64 3.66
N LEU A 101 -5.50 -3.92 3.98
CA LEU A 101 -5.85 -5.03 3.09
C LEU A 101 -7.36 -5.05 2.82
N GLU A 102 -8.20 -4.93 3.84
CA GLU A 102 -9.66 -4.90 3.69
C GLU A 102 -10.13 -3.76 2.78
N ASN A 103 -9.63 -2.55 3.01
CA ASN A 103 -9.97 -1.38 2.19
C ASN A 103 -9.51 -1.56 0.73
N ALA A 104 -8.31 -2.11 0.52
CA ALA A 104 -7.78 -2.36 -0.82
C ALA A 104 -8.55 -3.47 -1.55
N LYS A 105 -9.01 -4.52 -0.84
CA LYS A 105 -9.84 -5.58 -1.41
C LYS A 105 -11.16 -5.05 -1.96
N GLN A 106 -11.86 -4.22 -1.19
CA GLN A 106 -13.08 -3.54 -1.65
C GLN A 106 -12.83 -2.75 -2.93
N GLY A 107 -11.64 -2.18 -3.06
CA GLY A 107 -11.22 -1.46 -4.24
C GLY A 107 -11.03 -2.28 -5.51
N PHE A 108 -10.68 -3.55 -5.38
CA PHE A 108 -10.62 -4.47 -6.51
C PHE A 108 -12.00 -5.04 -6.87
N GLU A 109 -12.95 -5.03 -5.94
CA GLU A 109 -14.33 -5.50 -6.17
C GLU A 109 -15.20 -4.42 -6.82
N ASP A 110 -15.01 -3.15 -6.48
CA ASP A 110 -15.77 -2.02 -7.05
C ASP A 110 -14.88 -0.78 -7.29
N GLU A 111 -14.34 -0.71 -8.50
CA GLU A 111 -13.46 0.40 -8.92
C GLU A 111 -14.19 1.75 -8.95
N ASN A 112 -15.51 1.76 -9.23
CA ASN A 112 -16.30 2.99 -9.28
C ASN A 112 -16.46 3.59 -7.88
N LEU A 113 -16.66 2.76 -6.85
CA LEU A 113 -16.77 3.21 -5.46
C LEU A 113 -15.49 3.88 -4.97
N LEU A 114 -14.32 3.33 -5.34
CA LEU A 114 -13.04 3.97 -5.03
C LEU A 114 -12.87 5.30 -5.76
N GLU A 115 -13.22 5.35 -7.04
CA GLU A 115 -13.04 6.56 -7.82
C GLU A 115 -13.93 7.71 -7.31
N GLU A 116 -15.18 7.41 -6.96
CA GLU A 116 -16.10 8.39 -6.38
C GLU A 116 -15.60 8.87 -5.01
N SER A 117 -15.16 7.95 -4.14
CA SER A 117 -14.61 8.27 -2.82
C SER A 117 -13.35 9.15 -2.94
N ALA A 118 -12.45 8.83 -3.86
CA ALA A 118 -11.26 9.64 -4.13
C ALA A 118 -11.60 11.03 -4.69
N ARG A 119 -12.62 11.13 -5.56
CA ARG A 119 -13.12 12.43 -6.08
C ARG A 119 -13.71 13.28 -4.96
N ARG A 120 -14.47 12.69 -4.03
CA ARG A 120 -15.01 13.40 -2.86
C ARG A 120 -13.90 13.94 -1.97
N VAL A 121 -12.92 13.10 -1.60
CA VAL A 121 -11.80 13.52 -0.76
C VAL A 121 -10.96 14.61 -1.43
N LYS A 122 -10.74 14.55 -2.75
CA LYS A 122 -10.09 15.65 -3.48
C LYS A 122 -10.87 16.96 -3.35
N LYS A 123 -12.19 16.93 -3.52
CA LYS A 123 -13.04 18.12 -3.37
C LYS A 123 -12.97 18.68 -1.94
N GLU A 124 -13.06 17.83 -0.92
CA GLU A 124 -12.93 18.24 0.48
C GLU A 124 -11.56 18.88 0.77
N LEU A 125 -10.47 18.28 0.28
CA LEU A 125 -9.12 18.84 0.44
C LEU A 125 -8.96 20.17 -0.30
N THR A 126 -9.54 20.31 -1.50
CA THR A 126 -9.56 21.58 -2.24
C THR A 126 -10.36 22.64 -1.49
N LEU A 127 -11.52 22.28 -0.94
CA LEU A 127 -12.36 23.18 -0.16
C LEU A 127 -11.65 23.67 1.10
N LYS A 128 -11.02 22.76 1.85
CA LYS A 128 -10.24 23.05 3.07
C LYS A 128 -9.07 24.02 2.82
N ARG A 129 -8.55 24.06 1.59
CA ARG A 129 -7.46 24.96 1.17
C ARG A 129 -7.96 26.28 0.56
N SER A 130 -9.26 26.41 0.31
CA SER A 130 -9.83 27.60 -0.33
C SER A 130 -9.84 28.79 0.65
N LYS A 131 -9.58 29.99 0.12
CA LYS A 131 -9.55 31.21 0.93
C LYS A 131 -10.89 31.45 1.65
N ILE A 132 -12.00 31.22 0.94
CA ILE A 132 -13.36 31.41 1.45
C ILE A 132 -13.62 30.51 2.67
N PHE A 133 -13.10 29.28 2.65
CA PHE A 133 -13.22 28.33 3.76
C PHE A 133 -12.36 28.74 4.96
N LEU A 134 -11.09 29.11 4.70
CA LEU A 134 -10.14 29.52 5.75
C LEU A 134 -10.52 30.83 6.44
N GLU A 135 -11.32 31.69 5.78
CA GLU A 135 -11.85 32.93 6.34
C GLU A 135 -13.07 32.72 7.26
N GLN A 136 -13.66 31.51 7.31
CA GLN A 136 -14.75 31.19 8.24
C GLN A 136 -14.23 30.88 9.65
N ASP A 137 -15.07 31.00 10.67
CA ASP A 137 -14.77 30.54 12.03
C ASP A 137 -14.82 29.01 12.14
N GLU A 138 -14.14 28.44 13.15
CA GLU A 138 -14.03 26.98 13.34
C GLU A 138 -15.39 26.26 13.35
N ILE A 139 -16.44 26.88 13.92
CA ILE A 139 -17.77 26.27 14.00
C ILE A 139 -18.40 26.15 12.60
N LEU A 140 -18.21 27.16 11.75
CA LEU A 140 -18.68 27.12 10.37
C LEU A 140 -17.85 26.16 9.52
N GLN A 141 -16.53 26.12 9.73
CA GLN A 141 -15.65 25.16 9.03
C GLN A 141 -16.07 23.71 9.30
N ASP A 142 -16.36 23.38 10.57
CA ASP A 142 -16.79 22.03 10.99
C ASP A 142 -18.17 21.64 10.42
N LYS A 143 -19.04 22.63 10.18
CA LYS A 143 -20.36 22.39 9.53
C LYS A 143 -20.28 22.22 8.01
N ILE A 144 -19.22 22.70 7.38
CA ILE A 144 -19.04 22.68 5.91
C ILE A 144 -18.37 21.38 5.44
N ILE A 145 -17.50 20.79 6.28
CA ILE A 145 -16.82 19.51 6.04
C ILE A 145 -17.76 18.34 6.32
#